data_AF-A0A1M3R1T5-F1
#
_entry.id   AF-A0A1M3R1T5-F1
#
_cell.length_a   1.000
_cell.length_b   1.000
_cell.length_c   1.000
_cell.angle_alpha   90.00
_cell.angle_beta   90.00
_cell.angle_gamma   90.00
#
_symmetry.space_group_name_H-M   'P 1'
#
loop_
_entity.id
_entity.type
_entity.pdbx_description
1 polymer ?
#
loop_
_entity_poly.entity_id
_entity_poly.type
_entity_poly.pdbx_seq_one_letter_code
_entity_poly.pdbx_strand_id
1 'polypeptide(L)'
;MDIATIKTGDIFYYDSYTAHDDKIHHHKCRVLFVGSESIFYDAWWEGINKWTFVPVRKRLAYYRFPMTILHRLTNLTFNGFEPIDENSANKLFLNSPEILLTTTKDTISKSESDETSIEVNSNSIVFIPIGPKGGTLKPVLLDSTQMTKVSLIKKVLEHQNLDFIHADNIILHRVGLDGGVPSYCIGTV
;
A
#
# COMPACT_ATOMS: atom_id res chain seq x y z
N MET A 1 10.52 20.92 -4.39
CA MET A 1 11.09 19.84 -3.59
C MET A 1 11.48 18.72 -4.53
N ASP A 2 12.66 18.13 -4.39
CA ASP A 2 13.11 17.03 -5.24
C ASP A 2 12.74 15.68 -4.59
N ILE A 3 11.78 14.96 -5.18
CA ILE A 3 11.33 13.66 -4.66
C ILE A 3 12.45 12.62 -4.67
N ALA A 4 13.43 12.76 -5.56
CA ALA A 4 14.58 11.85 -5.62
C ALA A 4 15.44 11.88 -4.35
N THR A 5 15.26 12.91 -3.50
CA THR A 5 16.01 13.06 -2.24
C THR A 5 15.32 12.42 -1.04
N ILE A 6 14.04 12.03 -1.15
CA ILE A 6 13.28 11.45 -0.05
C ILE A 6 13.76 10.03 0.24
N LYS A 7 13.94 9.72 1.52
CA LYS A 7 14.42 8.41 1.99
C LYS A 7 13.53 7.87 3.10
N THR A 8 13.56 6.55 3.26
CA THR A 8 13.01 5.88 4.44
C THR A 8 13.62 6.49 5.71
N GLY A 9 12.77 6.83 6.67
CA GLY A 9 13.12 7.49 7.93
C GLY A 9 13.01 9.02 7.90
N ASP A 10 12.88 9.64 6.73
CA ASP A 10 12.65 11.09 6.65
C ASP A 10 11.35 11.47 7.36
N ILE A 11 11.37 12.60 8.06
CA ILE A 11 10.18 13.14 8.73
C ILE A 11 9.62 14.26 7.85
N PHE A 12 8.32 14.18 7.57
CA PHE A 12 7.59 15.25 6.92
C PHE A 12 6.37 15.68 7.71
N TYR A 13 5.98 16.92 7.49
CA TYR A 13 4.82 17.53 8.12
C TYR A 13 3.84 17.97 7.06
N TYR A 14 2.56 17.75 7.31
CA TYR A 14 1.49 18.34 6.50
C TYR A 14 0.33 18.78 7.38
N ASP A 15 -0.36 19.81 6.91
CA ASP A 15 -1.56 20.31 7.55
C ASP A 15 -2.79 19.69 6.92
N SER A 16 -3.70 19.18 7.75
CA SER A 16 -5.04 18.78 7.30
C SER A 16 -6.09 19.73 7.83
N TYR A 17 -7.06 20.03 6.97
CA TYR A 17 -8.25 20.81 7.32
C TYR A 17 -9.40 19.84 7.60
N THR A 18 -10.01 19.93 8.77
CA THR A 18 -11.28 19.26 9.02
C THR A 18 -12.41 20.25 8.79
N ALA A 19 -13.42 19.86 8.02
CA ALA A 19 -14.55 20.73 7.65
C ALA A 19 -15.44 21.13 8.85
N HIS A 20 -15.14 20.62 10.06
CA HIS A 20 -16.04 20.69 11.21
C HIS A 20 -15.62 21.67 12.30
N ASP A 21 -14.36 22.13 12.34
CA ASP A 21 -13.87 22.84 13.53
C ASP A 21 -12.91 24.01 13.22
N ASP A 22 -12.69 24.36 11.94
CA ASP A 22 -11.70 25.36 11.46
C ASP A 22 -10.28 25.21 12.03
N LYS A 23 -9.99 24.06 12.67
CA LYS A 23 -8.71 23.74 13.27
C LYS A 23 -7.79 23.15 12.22
N ILE A 24 -6.61 23.73 12.13
CA ILE A 24 -5.49 23.16 11.39
C ILE A 24 -4.88 22.07 12.26
N HIS A 25 -4.85 20.84 11.75
CA HIS A 25 -4.16 19.74 12.39
C HIS A 25 -2.81 19.55 11.71
N HIS A 26 -1.74 19.67 12.51
CA HIS A 26 -0.37 19.43 12.07
C HIS A 26 -0.04 17.94 12.24
N HIS A 27 0.23 17.25 11.15
CA HIS A 27 0.59 15.82 11.21
C HIS A 27 2.09 15.67 11.08
N LYS A 28 2.73 15.07 12.09
CA LYS A 28 4.12 14.59 12.00
C LYS A 28 4.10 13.17 11.42
N CYS A 29 4.73 12.98 10.28
CA CYS A 29 4.78 11.71 9.56
C CYS A 29 6.21 11.27 9.33
N ARG A 30 6.44 9.96 9.28
CA ARG A 30 7.74 9.39 8.93
C ARG A 30 7.60 8.47 7.72
N VAL A 31 8.51 8.62 6.77
CA VAL A 31 8.56 7.82 5.56
C VAL A 31 8.96 6.39 5.92
N LEU A 32 8.11 5.43 5.57
CA LEU A 32 8.39 4.01 5.68
C LEU A 32 9.10 3.48 4.44
N PHE A 33 8.62 3.89 3.27
CA PHE A 33 9.07 3.40 1.99
C PHE A 33 8.66 4.39 0.89
N VAL A 34 9.56 4.62 -0.07
CA VAL A 34 9.30 5.44 -1.25
C VAL A 34 9.10 4.50 -2.43
N GLY A 35 7.84 4.37 -2.87
CA GLY A 35 7.48 3.63 -4.07
C GLY A 35 7.59 4.48 -5.32
N SER A 36 7.29 3.87 -6.47
CA SER A 36 7.31 4.58 -7.76
C SER A 36 6.14 5.57 -7.88
N GLU A 37 5.00 5.24 -7.28
CA GLU A 37 3.77 6.02 -7.41
C GLU A 37 3.31 6.67 -6.11
N SER A 38 3.82 6.22 -4.96
CA SER A 38 3.42 6.75 -3.65
C SER A 38 4.55 6.70 -2.62
N ILE A 39 4.45 7.60 -1.65
CA ILE A 39 5.17 7.50 -0.38
C ILE A 39 4.29 6.75 0.60
N PHE A 40 4.87 5.76 1.25
CA PHE A 40 4.25 5.04 2.36
C PHE A 40 4.79 5.60 3.65
N TYR A 41 3.91 5.90 4.60
CA TYR A 41 4.29 6.57 5.84
C TYR A 41 3.50 6.08 7.05
N ASP A 42 4.07 6.30 8.23
CA ASP A 42 3.37 6.22 9.50
C ASP A 42 3.22 7.60 10.14
N ALA A 43 2.25 7.74 11.03
CA ALA A 43 1.97 8.99 11.72
C ALA A 43 2.44 8.90 13.17
N TRP A 44 2.89 10.04 13.70
CA TRP A 44 3.13 10.18 15.13
C TRP A 44 1.80 10.40 15.85
N TRP A 45 1.52 9.59 16.86
CA TRP A 45 0.34 9.77 17.68
C TRP A 45 0.69 10.46 18.98
N GLU A 46 0.42 11.77 19.05
CA GLU A 46 0.76 12.62 20.21
C GLU A 46 0.16 12.11 21.52
N GLY A 47 -1.09 11.64 21.51
CA GLY A 47 -1.78 11.16 22.70
C GLY A 47 -1.12 9.97 23.41
N ILE A 48 -0.28 9.22 22.72
CA ILE A 48 0.50 8.09 23.28
C ILE A 48 2.01 8.24 23.06
N ASN A 49 2.45 9.36 22.49
CA ASN A 49 3.83 9.70 22.18
C ASN A 49 4.59 8.58 21.46
N LYS A 50 3.95 7.98 20.42
CA LYS A 50 4.50 6.85 19.67
C LYS A 50 4.14 6.92 18.19
N TRP A 51 5.02 6.37 17.36
CA TRP A 51 4.73 6.03 15.98
C TRP A 51 3.67 4.93 15.88
N THR A 52 2.74 5.05 14.93
CA THR A 52 1.70 4.03 14.71
C THR A 52 2.24 2.73 14.11
N PHE A 53 3.43 2.75 13.52
CA PHE A 53 4.07 1.58 12.93
C PHE A 53 4.49 0.52 13.96
N VAL A 54 4.57 0.88 15.24
CA VAL A 54 4.77 -0.10 16.32
C VAL A 54 3.57 -1.06 16.34
N PRO A 55 3.75 -2.39 16.37
CA PRO A 55 2.69 -3.34 16.09
C PRO A 55 1.59 -3.28 17.15
N VAL A 56 0.55 -2.49 16.89
CA VAL A 56 -0.65 -2.46 17.73
C VAL A 56 -1.54 -3.67 17.40
N ARG A 57 -1.41 -4.29 16.21
CA ARG A 57 -2.27 -5.39 15.73
C ARG A 57 -1.57 -6.36 14.76
N LYS A 58 -2.21 -7.51 14.51
CA LYS A 58 -1.80 -8.53 13.50
C LYS A 58 -1.76 -8.00 12.06
N ARG A 59 -2.56 -6.97 11.75
CA ARG A 59 -2.64 -6.33 10.44
C ARG A 59 -2.16 -4.89 10.54
N LEU A 60 -1.23 -4.53 9.67
CA LEU A 60 -0.64 -3.22 9.57
C LEU A 60 -1.04 -2.62 8.23
N ALA A 61 -1.82 -1.54 8.27
CA ALA A 61 -2.08 -0.73 7.08
C ALA A 61 -1.07 0.42 7.07
N TYR A 62 -0.52 0.70 5.90
CA TYR A 62 0.29 1.91 5.70
C TYR A 62 -0.61 3.05 5.24
N TYR A 63 -0.29 4.27 5.66
CA TYR A 63 -0.82 5.43 4.95
C TYR A 63 -0.03 5.60 3.66
N ARG A 64 -0.72 6.07 2.62
CA ARG A 64 -0.15 6.30 1.30
C ARG A 64 -0.41 7.73 0.88
N PHE A 65 0.64 8.37 0.39
CA PHE A 65 0.58 9.68 -0.23
C PHE A 65 0.94 9.51 -1.71
N PRO A 66 -0.02 9.61 -2.64
CA PRO A 66 0.28 9.55 -4.07
C PRO A 66 1.25 10.67 -4.45
N MET A 67 2.27 10.35 -5.25
CA MET A 67 3.26 11.34 -5.69
C MET A 67 2.61 12.52 -6.41
N THR A 68 1.53 12.27 -7.15
CA THR A 68 0.74 13.30 -7.84
C THR A 68 0.13 14.34 -6.89
N ILE A 69 -0.28 13.93 -5.69
CA ILE A 69 -0.79 14.85 -4.65
C ILE A 69 0.40 15.52 -3.96
N LEU A 70 1.45 14.76 -3.65
CA LEU A 70 2.66 15.29 -3.01
C LEU A 70 3.24 16.49 -3.78
N HIS A 71 3.32 16.39 -5.11
CA HIS A 71 3.78 17.47 -5.98
C HIS A 71 2.92 18.74 -5.93
N ARG A 72 1.64 18.61 -5.58
CA ARG A 72 0.68 19.74 -5.52
C ARG A 72 0.62 20.38 -4.14
N LEU A 73 1.09 19.69 -3.10
CA LEU A 73 1.10 20.23 -1.76
C LEU A 73 2.24 21.24 -1.60
N THR A 74 1.87 22.49 -1.32
CA THR A 74 2.81 23.58 -1.10
C THR A 74 3.22 23.73 0.37
N ASN A 75 2.48 23.11 1.30
CA ASN A 75 2.69 23.20 2.74
C ASN A 75 3.46 22.01 3.32
N LEU A 76 3.99 21.13 2.47
CA LEU A 76 4.68 19.93 2.92
C LEU A 76 6.15 20.26 3.17
N THR A 77 6.59 20.03 4.41
CA THR A 77 7.98 20.31 4.82
C THR A 77 8.64 19.02 5.29
N PHE A 78 9.82 18.74 4.74
CA PHE A 78 10.67 17.66 5.22
C PHE A 78 11.70 18.24 6.18
N ASN A 79 11.62 17.83 7.44
CA ASN A 79 12.54 18.30 8.47
C ASN A 79 12.75 17.20 9.51
N GLY A 80 14.01 16.79 9.67
CA GLY A 80 14.40 15.74 10.60
C GLY A 80 14.41 14.36 9.95
N PHE A 81 14.95 13.43 10.71
CA PHE A 81 15.16 12.04 10.31
C PHE A 81 15.07 11.18 11.55
N GLU A 82 14.31 10.09 11.47
CA GLU A 82 14.24 9.09 12.53
C GLU A 82 14.24 7.70 11.89
N PRO A 83 15.34 6.95 12.00
CA PRO A 83 15.46 5.67 11.32
C PRO A 83 14.42 4.68 11.84
N ILE A 84 14.01 3.77 10.97
CA ILE A 84 13.21 2.63 11.36
C ILE A 84 14.15 1.61 11.97
N ASP A 85 13.81 1.08 13.15
CA ASP A 85 14.62 0.05 13.79
C ASP A 85 14.71 -1.19 12.88
N GLU A 86 15.83 -1.91 12.98
CA GLU A 86 16.13 -3.03 12.07
C GLU A 86 15.05 -4.12 12.07
N ASN A 87 14.47 -4.41 13.24
CA ASN A 87 13.40 -5.41 13.36
C ASN A 87 12.13 -4.98 12.63
N SER A 88 11.78 -3.70 12.71
CA SER A 88 10.68 -3.08 11.98
C SER A 88 10.96 -2.99 10.49
N ALA A 89 12.18 -2.61 10.10
CA ALA A 89 12.61 -2.50 8.71
C ALA A 89 12.58 -3.85 8.00
N ASN A 90 13.02 -4.93 8.66
CA ASN A 90 12.95 -6.28 8.13
C ASN A 90 11.51 -6.76 7.89
N LYS A 91 10.55 -6.26 8.70
CA LYS A 91 9.13 -6.55 8.51
C LYS A 91 8.48 -5.72 7.42
N LEU A 92 9.09 -4.61 6.99
CA LEU A 92 8.53 -3.77 5.94
C LEU A 92 8.56 -4.42 4.56
N PHE A 93 9.26 -5.55 4.37
CA PHE A 93 9.47 -6.16 3.04
C PHE A 93 9.72 -5.10 1.98
N LEU A 94 10.72 -4.23 2.19
CA LEU A 94 10.98 -3.07 1.31
C LEU A 94 11.22 -3.49 -0.15
N ASN A 95 11.63 -4.73 -0.36
CA ASN A 95 11.85 -5.31 -1.69
C ASN A 95 10.58 -5.90 -2.34
N SER A 96 9.43 -5.92 -1.65
CA SER A 96 8.16 -6.35 -2.25
C SER A 96 7.56 -5.20 -3.07
N PRO A 97 7.03 -5.48 -4.28
CA PRO A 97 6.58 -4.45 -5.20
C PRO A 97 5.38 -3.66 -4.65
N GLU A 98 5.33 -2.36 -4.96
CA GLU A 98 4.17 -1.51 -4.66
C GLU A 98 2.95 -1.94 -5.50
N ILE A 99 3.16 -2.10 -6.81
CA ILE A 99 2.16 -2.59 -7.74
C ILE A 99 2.59 -3.99 -8.16
N LEU A 100 1.79 -4.96 -7.76
CA LEU A 100 2.06 -6.35 -8.05
C LEU A 100 1.57 -6.76 -9.44
N LEU A 101 0.45 -6.17 -9.86
CA LEU A 101 -0.20 -6.47 -11.12
C LEU A 101 -1.00 -5.27 -11.60
N THR A 102 -0.90 -4.98 -12.90
CA THR A 102 -1.85 -4.12 -13.62
C THR A 102 -2.45 -4.93 -14.77
N THR A 103 -3.78 -4.91 -14.89
CA THR A 103 -4.51 -5.63 -15.93
C THR A 103 -5.85 -4.93 -16.20
N THR A 104 -6.56 -5.37 -17.24
CA THR A 104 -7.95 -4.96 -17.48
C THR A 104 -8.92 -6.11 -17.23
N LYS A 105 -10.20 -5.81 -16.98
CA LYS A 105 -11.27 -6.82 -16.96
C LYS A 105 -11.34 -7.65 -18.23
N ASP A 106 -11.08 -7.02 -19.38
CA ASP A 106 -11.04 -7.68 -20.69
C ASP A 106 -9.90 -8.69 -20.79
N THR A 107 -8.69 -8.33 -20.37
CA THR A 107 -7.55 -9.25 -20.34
C THR A 107 -7.82 -10.43 -19.41
N ILE A 108 -8.48 -10.18 -18.29
CA ILE A 108 -8.89 -11.23 -17.35
C ILE A 108 -9.91 -12.19 -18.01
N SER A 109 -10.93 -11.67 -18.68
CA SER A 109 -12.01 -12.47 -19.26
C SER A 109 -11.57 -13.31 -20.46
N LYS A 110 -10.58 -12.83 -21.23
CA LYS A 110 -10.04 -13.53 -22.41
C LYS A 110 -9.08 -14.67 -22.08
N SER A 111 -8.64 -14.80 -20.82
CA SER A 111 -7.74 -15.87 -20.35
C SER A 111 -6.50 -16.10 -21.22
N GLU A 112 -5.90 -15.01 -21.72
CA GLU A 112 -4.72 -15.10 -22.57
C GLU A 112 -3.53 -15.69 -21.79
N SER A 113 -2.73 -16.52 -22.45
CA SER A 113 -1.52 -17.12 -21.88
C SER A 113 -0.43 -16.04 -21.72
N ASP A 114 -0.41 -15.36 -20.58
CA ASP A 114 0.68 -14.49 -20.16
C ASP A 114 1.62 -15.25 -19.21
N GLU A 115 2.73 -15.74 -19.76
CA GLU A 115 3.78 -16.46 -19.01
C GLU A 115 4.72 -15.53 -18.25
N THR A 116 4.50 -14.21 -18.29
CA THR A 116 5.34 -13.25 -17.55
C THR A 116 5.30 -13.61 -16.06
N SER A 117 6.46 -13.92 -15.51
CA SER A 117 6.63 -14.20 -14.09
C SER A 117 6.42 -12.91 -13.30
N ILE A 118 5.62 -12.99 -12.24
CA ILE A 118 5.50 -11.93 -11.25
C ILE A 118 6.46 -12.28 -10.12
N GLU A 119 7.49 -11.46 -9.96
CA GLU A 119 8.41 -11.59 -8.83
C GLU A 119 7.82 -10.94 -7.59
N VAL A 120 7.64 -11.75 -6.55
CA VAL A 120 7.39 -11.27 -5.19
C VAL A 120 8.53 -11.76 -4.33
N ASN A 121 9.22 -10.85 -3.67
CA ASN A 121 10.24 -11.18 -2.69
C ASN A 121 9.60 -11.63 -1.35
N SER A 122 8.73 -12.64 -1.43
CA SER A 122 8.00 -13.27 -0.33
C SER A 122 7.44 -14.63 -0.78
N ASN A 123 7.44 -15.61 0.13
CA ASN A 123 6.89 -16.96 -0.12
C ASN A 123 5.35 -16.99 -0.21
N SER A 124 4.70 -15.90 0.16
CA SER A 124 3.25 -15.75 0.13
C SER A 124 2.87 -14.29 0.06
N ILE A 125 1.65 -14.04 -0.40
CA ILE A 125 1.01 -12.73 -0.32
C ILE A 125 -0.36 -12.91 0.33
N VAL A 126 -0.84 -11.84 0.95
CA VAL A 126 -2.22 -11.78 1.43
C VAL A 126 -3.03 -10.93 0.45
N PHE A 127 -4.08 -11.50 -0.12
CA PHE A 127 -5.05 -10.77 -0.90
C PHE A 127 -6.22 -10.33 -0.02
N ILE A 128 -6.62 -9.07 -0.14
CA ILE A 128 -7.74 -8.47 0.58
C ILE A 128 -8.83 -8.17 -0.44
N PRO A 129 -9.88 -9.02 -0.52
CA PRO A 129 -10.97 -8.80 -1.46
C PRO A 129 -11.84 -7.60 -1.07
N ILE A 130 -12.59 -7.09 -2.03
CA ILE A 130 -13.55 -6.00 -1.84
C ILE A 130 -14.97 -6.53 -1.99
N GLY A 131 -15.85 -6.11 -1.08
CA GLY A 131 -17.27 -6.46 -1.07
C GLY A 131 -18.15 -5.48 -1.87
N PRO A 132 -19.45 -5.77 -1.98
CA PRO A 132 -20.39 -5.05 -2.86
C PRO A 132 -20.57 -3.56 -2.52
N LYS A 133 -20.20 -3.13 -1.31
CA LYS A 133 -20.28 -1.74 -0.85
C LYS A 133 -18.91 -1.04 -0.82
N GLY A 134 -17.90 -1.60 -1.47
CA GLY A 134 -16.53 -1.07 -1.48
C GLY A 134 -15.72 -1.36 -0.20
N GLY A 135 -16.32 -1.97 0.83
CA GLY A 135 -15.63 -2.37 2.05
C GLY A 135 -14.74 -3.60 1.84
N THR A 136 -13.62 -3.68 2.56
CA THR A 136 -12.73 -4.85 2.52
C THR A 136 -13.36 -6.08 3.18
N LEU A 137 -13.17 -7.25 2.58
CA LEU A 137 -13.56 -8.55 3.10
C LEU A 137 -12.43 -9.21 3.92
N LYS A 138 -12.70 -10.43 4.40
CA LYS A 138 -11.72 -11.24 5.12
C LYS A 138 -10.50 -11.50 4.21
N PRO A 139 -9.27 -11.21 4.69
CA PRO A 139 -8.06 -11.51 3.93
C PRO A 139 -7.90 -13.00 3.64
N VAL A 140 -7.32 -13.32 2.49
CA VAL A 140 -7.01 -14.68 2.03
C VAL A 140 -5.52 -14.78 1.71
N LEU A 141 -4.88 -15.86 2.16
CA LEU A 141 -3.48 -16.14 1.90
C LEU A 141 -3.35 -16.81 0.53
N LEU A 142 -2.49 -16.26 -0.32
CA LEU A 142 -2.13 -16.85 -1.61
C LEU A 142 -0.68 -17.33 -1.52
N ASP A 143 -0.46 -18.64 -1.53
CA ASP A 143 0.88 -19.23 -1.54
C ASP A 143 1.61 -18.86 -2.84
N SER A 144 2.86 -18.42 -2.71
CA SER A 144 3.68 -17.83 -3.77
C SER A 144 5.10 -18.39 -3.72
N THR A 145 5.37 -19.49 -4.42
CA THR A 145 6.77 -19.90 -4.65
C THR A 145 7.28 -19.39 -6.00
N GLN A 146 6.48 -19.42 -7.06
CA GLN A 146 6.62 -18.63 -8.30
C GLN A 146 5.24 -18.56 -8.97
N MET A 147 4.79 -17.39 -9.41
CA MET A 147 3.51 -17.23 -10.08
C MET A 147 3.67 -16.47 -11.39
N THR A 148 3.06 -17.01 -12.45
CA THR A 148 2.82 -16.23 -13.67
C THR A 148 1.70 -15.22 -13.40
N LYS A 149 1.65 -14.18 -14.21
CA LYS A 149 0.56 -13.21 -14.16
C LYS A 149 -0.82 -13.85 -14.27
N VAL A 150 -0.99 -14.83 -15.15
CA VAL A 150 -2.24 -15.58 -15.29
C VAL A 150 -2.60 -16.36 -14.03
N SER A 151 -1.65 -17.03 -13.39
CA SER A 151 -1.95 -17.84 -12.20
C SER A 151 -2.33 -16.95 -11.01
N LEU A 152 -1.68 -15.79 -10.86
CA LEU A 152 -2.06 -14.81 -9.85
C LEU A 152 -3.47 -14.26 -10.11
N ILE A 153 -3.78 -13.88 -11.36
CA ILE A 153 -5.12 -13.42 -11.76
C ILE A 153 -6.16 -14.45 -11.37
N LYS A 154 -5.98 -15.73 -11.76
CA LYS A 154 -6.93 -16.81 -11.46
C LYS A 154 -7.19 -16.91 -9.96
N LYS A 155 -6.15 -16.94 -9.12
CA LYS A 155 -6.30 -17.00 -7.66
C LYS A 155 -7.01 -15.77 -7.08
N VAL A 156 -6.74 -14.58 -7.60
CA VAL A 156 -7.43 -13.36 -7.16
C VAL A 156 -8.93 -13.47 -7.48
N LEU A 157 -9.30 -13.97 -8.65
CA LEU A 157 -10.69 -14.12 -9.09
C LEU A 157 -11.46 -15.21 -8.35
N GLU A 158 -10.78 -16.25 -7.85
CA GLU A 158 -11.41 -17.24 -6.95
C GLU A 158 -11.99 -16.59 -5.69
N HIS A 159 -11.48 -15.41 -5.32
CA HIS A 159 -11.85 -14.69 -4.10
C HIS A 159 -12.49 -13.32 -4.34
N GLN A 160 -12.44 -12.81 -5.57
CA GLN A 160 -12.96 -11.49 -5.92
C GLN A 160 -14.09 -11.61 -6.93
N ASN A 161 -15.26 -11.11 -6.57
CA ASN A 161 -16.31 -10.86 -7.54
C ASN A 161 -15.99 -9.58 -8.34
N LEU A 162 -15.84 -9.70 -9.66
CA LEU A 162 -15.55 -8.57 -10.56
C LEU A 162 -16.69 -7.57 -10.68
N ASP A 163 -17.93 -7.96 -10.38
CA ASP A 163 -19.09 -7.05 -10.38
C ASP A 163 -18.97 -5.97 -9.30
N PHE A 164 -18.17 -6.22 -8.26
CA PHE A 164 -17.91 -5.26 -7.19
C PHE A 164 -16.80 -4.27 -7.51
N ILE A 165 -16.14 -4.43 -8.67
CA ILE A 165 -15.11 -3.51 -9.16
C ILE A 165 -15.74 -2.68 -10.27
N HIS A 166 -15.77 -1.37 -10.13
CA HIS A 166 -16.47 -0.51 -11.10
C HIS A 166 -15.58 0.02 -12.24
N ALA A 167 -14.26 -0.09 -12.13
CA ALA A 167 -13.35 0.32 -13.20
C ALA A 167 -12.88 -0.86 -14.05
N ASP A 168 -12.52 -0.56 -15.30
CA ASP A 168 -11.98 -1.54 -16.24
C ASP A 168 -10.52 -1.86 -15.95
N ASN A 169 -9.76 -0.86 -15.49
CA ASN A 169 -8.37 -1.02 -15.05
C ASN A 169 -8.34 -1.56 -13.63
N ILE A 170 -7.69 -2.71 -13.47
CA ILE A 170 -7.53 -3.41 -12.20
C ILE A 170 -6.06 -3.37 -11.82
N ILE A 171 -5.79 -2.81 -10.65
CA ILE A 171 -4.44 -2.81 -10.06
C ILE A 171 -4.46 -3.57 -8.75
N LEU A 172 -3.58 -4.56 -8.63
CA LEU A 172 -3.28 -5.19 -7.35
C LEU A 172 -2.14 -4.43 -6.69
N HIS A 173 -2.49 -3.55 -5.76
CA HIS A 173 -1.53 -2.66 -5.12
C HIS A 173 -1.35 -3.03 -3.65
N ARG A 174 -0.15 -2.76 -3.14
CA ARG A 174 0.23 -3.03 -1.77
C ARG A 174 -0.46 -2.07 -0.81
N VAL A 175 -1.07 -2.61 0.24
CA VAL A 175 -1.79 -1.83 1.27
C VAL A 175 -1.17 -1.95 2.67
N GLY A 176 -0.25 -2.90 2.86
CA GLY A 176 0.43 -3.08 4.14
C GLY A 176 0.89 -4.51 4.35
N LEU A 177 0.77 -4.99 5.59
CA LEU A 177 1.09 -6.35 6.01
C LEU A 177 -0.07 -6.98 6.76
N ASP A 178 -0.25 -8.30 6.63
CA ASP A 178 -1.13 -9.09 7.49
C ASP A 178 -0.36 -10.32 8.01
N GLY A 179 -0.21 -10.42 9.33
CA GLY A 179 0.61 -11.47 9.95
C GLY A 179 2.09 -11.39 9.58
N GLY A 180 2.57 -10.23 9.12
CA GLY A 180 3.92 -10.07 8.59
C GLY A 180 4.06 -10.53 7.13
N VAL A 181 2.97 -10.74 6.40
CA VAL A 181 2.98 -11.08 4.97
C VAL A 181 2.55 -9.85 4.16
N PRO A 182 3.23 -9.49 3.06
CA PRO A 182 2.79 -8.41 2.16
C PRO A 182 1.33 -8.59 1.74
N SER A 183 0.52 -7.56 2.01
CA SER A 183 -0.91 -7.58 1.72
C SER A 183 -1.25 -6.62 0.58
N TYR A 184 -2.11 -7.09 -0.31
CA TYR A 184 -2.51 -6.41 -1.52
C TYR A 184 -4.03 -6.33 -1.62
N CYS A 185 -4.51 -5.25 -2.21
CA CYS A 185 -5.92 -5.03 -2.48
C CYS A 185 -6.09 -4.62 -3.95
N ILE A 186 -7.28 -4.85 -4.50
CA ILE A 186 -7.62 -4.26 -5.79
C ILE A 186 -7.86 -2.76 -5.60
N GLY A 187 -7.28 -1.97 -6.49
CA GLY A 187 -7.57 -0.56 -6.65
C GLY A 187 -8.02 -0.28 -8.08
N THR A 188 -8.71 0.83 -8.24
CA THR A 188 -9.13 1.36 -9.53
C THR A 188 -8.38 2.66 -9.76
N VAL A 189 -7.84 2.85 -10.97
CA VAL A 189 -7.27 4.13 -11.43
C VAL A 189 -8.30 4.85 -12.26
#